data_AF-I1N348-F1
#
_entry.id   AF-I1N348-F1
#
_cell.length_a   1.000
_cell.length_b   1.000
_cell.length_c   1.000
_cell.angle_alpha   90.00
_cell.angle_beta   90.00
_cell.angle_gamma   90.00
#
_symmetry.space_group_name_H-M   'P 1'
#
loop_
_entity.id
_entity.type
_entity.pdbx_description
1 polymer ?
#
loop_
_entity_poly.entity_id
_entity_poly.type
_entity_poly.pdbx_seq_one_letter_code
_entity_poly.pdbx_strand_id
1 'polypeptide(L)'
;MQNKATVEMLYMALLGQETMDNVAKLLASDLEWWFHGPPQCHHMMKVLTGETDHTKGFRFEPKQVTAIGDCVIAEGWEGKAYWVHVWTLKNGLITQFREYFNTWLVVRDLRTPRREDSKDSMTLWESQPRDLYHRSLPGLVLTI
;
A
#
# COMPACT_ATOMS: atom_id res chain seq x y z
N MET A 1 15.90 2.94 2.31
CA MET A 1 15.95 1.70 3.14
C MET A 1 15.14 1.81 4.42
N GLN A 2 15.17 2.93 5.15
CA GLN A 2 14.39 3.08 6.40
C GLN A 2 12.86 3.00 6.22
N ASN A 3 12.31 3.70 5.22
CA ASN A 3 10.85 3.75 5.01
C ASN A 3 10.23 2.36 4.78
N LYS A 4 10.93 1.49 4.03
CA LYS A 4 10.50 0.11 3.80
C LYS A 4 10.39 -0.66 5.12
N ALA A 5 11.41 -0.57 5.97
CA ALA A 5 11.43 -1.25 7.26
C ALA A 5 10.30 -0.78 8.18
N THR A 6 9.98 0.53 8.18
CA THR A 6 8.83 1.08 8.92
C THR A 6 7.52 0.42 8.48
N VAL A 7 7.28 0.28 7.17
CA VAL A 7 6.05 -0.32 6.65
C VAL A 7 6.03 -1.84 6.83
N GLU A 8 7.17 -2.52 6.72
CA GLU A 8 7.25 -3.94 7.05
C GLU A 8 6.91 -4.19 8.53
N MET A 9 7.43 -3.38 9.45
CA MET A 9 7.11 -3.45 10.88
C MET A 9 5.60 -3.24 11.14
N LEU A 10 4.96 -2.32 10.41
CA LEU A 10 3.50 -2.14 10.45
C LEU A 10 2.77 -3.44 10.10
N TYR A 11 3.14 -4.10 8.99
CA TYR A 11 2.50 -5.37 8.61
C TYR A 11 2.78 -6.51 9.58
N MET A 12 3.99 -6.59 10.15
CA MET A 12 4.30 -7.60 11.18
C MET A 12 3.40 -7.43 12.40
N ALA A 13 3.14 -6.20 12.84
CA ALA A 13 2.24 -5.94 13.96
C ALA A 13 0.78 -6.29 13.62
N LEU A 14 0.32 -5.95 12.41
CA LEU A 14 -1.02 -6.33 11.94
C LEU A 14 -1.22 -7.84 11.86
N LEU A 15 -0.15 -8.60 11.62
CA LEU A 15 -0.15 -10.07 11.60
C LEU A 15 0.04 -10.69 13.00
N GLY A 16 0.10 -9.88 14.07
CA GLY A 16 0.30 -10.33 15.44
C GLY A 16 1.72 -10.82 15.74
N GLN A 17 2.69 -10.47 14.89
CA GLN A 17 4.11 -10.83 15.04
C GLN A 17 4.89 -9.74 15.81
N GLU A 18 4.31 -8.55 15.94
CA GLU A 18 4.84 -7.41 16.68
C GLU A 18 3.72 -6.71 17.48
N THR A 19 4.08 -5.83 18.41
CA THR A 19 3.08 -5.11 19.23
C THR A 19 2.45 -3.93 18.48
N MET A 20 1.11 -3.81 18.55
CA MET A 20 0.37 -2.67 17.97
C MET A 20 0.74 -1.32 18.62
N ASP A 21 1.26 -1.32 19.86
CA ASP A 21 1.77 -0.11 20.51
C ASP A 21 2.94 0.53 19.73
N ASN A 22 3.72 -0.26 19.00
CA ASN A 22 4.76 0.25 18.12
C ASN A 22 4.16 0.88 16.87
N VAL A 23 3.08 0.33 16.31
CA VAL A 23 2.38 0.86 15.13
C VAL A 23 1.90 2.28 15.35
N ALA A 24 1.29 2.57 16.50
CA ALA A 24 0.79 3.91 16.81
C ALA A 24 1.89 4.98 16.76
N LYS A 25 3.16 4.61 17.00
CA LYS A 25 4.32 5.52 16.92
C LYS A 25 4.84 5.71 15.50
N LEU A 26 4.45 4.84 14.57
CA LEU A 26 4.83 4.91 13.15
C LEU A 26 3.88 5.79 12.34
N LEU A 27 2.67 6.02 12.84
CA LEU A 27 1.62 6.80 12.16
C LEU A 27 1.58 8.23 12.70
N ALA A 28 1.47 9.21 11.80
CA ALA A 28 1.19 10.59 12.18
C ALA A 28 -0.21 10.69 12.78
N SER A 29 -0.40 11.57 13.77
CA SER A 29 -1.70 11.79 14.41
C SER A 29 -2.76 12.35 13.45
N ASP A 30 -2.32 12.97 12.36
CA ASP A 30 -3.11 13.56 11.28
C ASP A 30 -3.02 12.76 9.98
N LEU A 31 -2.84 11.43 10.09
CA LEU A 31 -2.75 10.52 8.94
C LEU A 31 -3.88 10.78 7.91
N GLU A 32 -3.50 11.23 6.72
CA GLU A 32 -4.46 11.41 5.62
C GLU A 32 -4.70 10.06 4.93
N TRP A 33 -5.96 9.70 4.72
CA TRP A 33 -6.33 8.42 4.11
C TRP A 33 -7.21 8.57 2.86
N TRP A 34 -7.00 7.69 1.89
CA TRP A 34 -7.86 7.54 0.72
C TRP A 34 -8.13 6.06 0.45
N PHE A 35 -9.33 5.78 -0.05
CA PHE A 35 -9.75 4.43 -0.38
C PHE A 35 -10.31 4.37 -1.80
N HIS A 36 -9.95 3.32 -2.53
CA HIS A 36 -10.50 2.99 -3.84
C HIS A 36 -10.85 1.50 -3.88
N GLY A 37 -12.13 1.18 -3.99
CA GLY A 37 -12.60 -0.20 -4.06
C GLY A 37 -14.07 -0.34 -3.67
N PRO A 38 -14.56 -1.58 -3.50
CA PRO A 38 -15.92 -1.82 -3.00
C PRO A 38 -16.10 -1.26 -1.57
N PRO A 39 -17.20 -0.55 -1.25
CA PRO A 39 -17.40 0.10 0.06
C PRO A 39 -17.36 -0.83 1.29
N GLN A 40 -17.50 -2.13 1.11
CA GLN A 40 -17.39 -3.13 2.17
C GLN A 40 -15.94 -3.53 2.50
N CYS A 41 -14.97 -3.09 1.70
CA CYS A 41 -13.57 -3.53 1.77
C CYS A 41 -12.62 -2.55 2.48
N HIS A 42 -13.13 -1.57 3.25
CA HIS A 42 -12.30 -0.63 4.05
C HIS A 42 -11.62 -1.32 5.26
N HIS A 43 -10.96 -2.44 5.04
CA HIS A 43 -10.48 -3.30 6.10
C HIS A 43 -9.34 -2.67 6.89
N MET A 44 -8.36 -2.02 6.23
CA MET A 44 -7.23 -1.41 6.93
C MET A 44 -7.68 -0.25 7.79
N MET A 45 -8.54 0.63 7.26
CA MET A 45 -9.04 1.79 8.01
C MET A 45 -9.74 1.35 9.30
N LYS A 46 -10.58 0.30 9.23
CA LYS A 46 -11.24 -0.26 10.41
C LYS A 46 -10.26 -0.82 11.45
N VAL A 47 -9.15 -1.40 11.01
CA VAL A 47 -8.09 -1.86 11.92
C VAL A 47 -7.35 -0.68 12.55
N LEU A 48 -6.95 0.32 11.76
CA LEU A 48 -6.21 1.49 12.24
C LEU A 48 -7.02 2.37 13.20
N THR A 49 -8.35 2.38 13.07
CA THR A 49 -9.27 3.12 13.95
C THR A 49 -9.77 2.31 15.14
N GLY A 50 -9.43 1.02 15.23
CA GLY A 50 -9.89 0.14 16.29
C GLY A 50 -11.33 -0.35 16.17
N GLU A 51 -12.01 -0.10 15.04
CA GLU A 51 -13.35 -0.67 14.76
C GLU A 51 -13.29 -2.21 14.63
N THR A 52 -12.19 -2.73 14.07
CA THR A 52 -11.95 -4.16 13.93
C THR A 52 -10.63 -4.56 14.58
N ASP A 53 -10.66 -5.63 15.37
CA ASP A 53 -9.45 -6.26 15.90
C ASP A 53 -8.59 -6.80 14.74
N HIS A 54 -7.32 -6.41 14.68
CA HIS A 54 -6.34 -6.84 13.68
C HIS A 54 -6.24 -8.38 13.53
N THR A 55 -6.64 -9.14 14.55
CA THR A 55 -6.66 -10.62 14.53
C THR A 55 -7.96 -11.24 14.03
N LYS A 56 -9.06 -10.47 13.94
CA LYS A 56 -10.43 -10.98 13.67
C LYS A 56 -11.04 -10.50 12.35
N GLY A 57 -10.22 -10.09 11.39
CA GLY A 57 -10.67 -9.54 10.12
C GLY A 57 -9.84 -9.99 8.92
N PHE A 58 -9.85 -9.13 7.90
CA PHE A 58 -9.05 -9.30 6.68
C PHE A 58 -7.56 -9.32 7.03
N ARG A 59 -6.84 -10.35 6.59
CA ARG A 59 -5.41 -10.50 6.83
C ARG A 59 -4.60 -9.83 5.73
N PHE A 60 -3.91 -8.76 6.12
CA PHE A 60 -2.98 -8.07 5.25
C PHE A 60 -1.58 -8.70 5.33
N GLU A 61 -1.35 -9.74 4.52
CA GLU A 61 -0.04 -10.35 4.33
C GLU A 61 0.58 -9.90 2.99
N PRO A 62 1.52 -8.94 2.98
CA PRO A 62 2.15 -8.47 1.75
C PRO A 62 2.90 -9.59 1.03
N LYS A 63 2.72 -9.67 -0.29
CA LYS A 63 3.48 -10.56 -1.17
C LYS A 63 4.68 -9.84 -1.80
N GLN A 64 4.59 -8.52 -1.92
CA GLN A 64 5.71 -7.65 -2.28
C GLN A 64 5.61 -6.32 -1.53
N VAL A 65 6.77 -5.80 -1.12
CA VAL A 65 6.92 -4.45 -0.54
C VAL A 65 8.07 -3.73 -1.24
N THR A 66 7.77 -2.60 -1.87
CA THR A 66 8.68 -1.82 -2.73
C THR A 66 8.72 -0.38 -2.25
N ALA A 67 9.92 0.17 -2.02
CA ALA A 67 10.09 1.57 -1.64
C ALA A 67 10.54 2.40 -2.84
N ILE A 68 9.89 3.53 -3.06
CA ILE A 68 10.09 4.47 -4.17
C ILE A 68 10.10 5.89 -3.61
N GLY A 69 11.30 6.43 -3.38
CA GLY A 69 11.46 7.71 -2.66
C GLY A 69 10.83 7.66 -1.26
N ASP A 70 9.90 8.59 -1.02
CA ASP A 70 9.13 8.69 0.22
C ASP A 70 7.88 7.78 0.25
N CYS A 71 7.58 7.11 -0.86
CA CYS A 71 6.46 6.17 -0.94
C CYS A 71 6.93 4.73 -0.71
N VAL A 72 6.09 3.93 -0.06
CA VAL A 72 6.25 2.49 0.05
C VAL A 72 4.95 1.84 -0.42
N ILE A 73 5.07 0.98 -1.42
CA ILE A 73 3.97 0.25 -2.02
C ILE A 73 4.04 -1.18 -1.49
N ALA A 74 2.93 -1.65 -0.94
CA ALA A 74 2.76 -3.03 -0.54
C ALA A 74 1.56 -3.62 -1.30
N GLU A 75 1.75 -4.78 -1.91
CA GLU A 75 0.67 -5.50 -2.58
C GLU A 75 0.52 -6.91 -2.03
N GLY A 76 -0.70 -7.42 -2.10
CA GLY A 76 -1.00 -8.78 -1.69
C GLY A 76 -2.43 -9.18 -2.05
N TRP A 77 -2.84 -10.33 -1.53
CA TRP A 77 -4.21 -10.81 -1.68
C TRP A 77 -4.62 -11.67 -0.51
N GLU A 78 -5.91 -11.65 -0.20
CA GLU A 78 -6.53 -12.60 0.72
C GLU A 78 -7.76 -13.21 0.05
N GLY A 79 -7.78 -14.54 -0.05
CA GLY A 79 -8.81 -15.28 -0.77
C GLY A 79 -8.91 -14.80 -2.23
N LYS A 80 -9.99 -14.07 -2.54
CA LYS A 80 -10.23 -13.50 -3.87
C LYS A 80 -9.97 -11.99 -3.94
N ALA A 81 -9.65 -11.30 -2.86
CA ALA A 81 -9.45 -9.85 -2.90
C ALA A 81 -7.97 -9.54 -3.15
N TYR A 82 -7.68 -8.80 -4.24
CA TYR A 82 -6.37 -8.18 -4.44
C TYR A 82 -6.36 -6.82 -3.76
N TRP A 83 -5.23 -6.44 -3.18
CA TRP A 83 -5.06 -5.12 -2.57
C TRP A 83 -3.68 -4.55 -2.86
N VAL A 84 -3.62 -3.22 -2.99
CA VAL A 84 -2.39 -2.44 -3.05
C VAL A 84 -2.52 -1.27 -2.10
N HIS A 85 -1.53 -1.12 -1.24
CA HIS A 85 -1.43 -0.04 -0.28
C HIS A 85 -0.26 0.86 -0.66
N VAL A 86 -0.49 2.16 -0.72
CA VAL A 86 0.56 3.16 -0.93
C VAL A 86 0.67 3.99 0.34
N TRP A 87 1.80 3.84 1.02
CA TRP A 87 2.15 4.57 2.22
C TRP A 87 3.13 5.68 1.86
N THR A 88 2.86 6.92 2.26
CA THR A 88 3.84 8.02 2.12
C THR A 88 4.37 8.38 3.49
N LEU A 89 5.70 8.47 3.57
CA LEU A 89 6.42 8.75 4.81
C LEU A 89 7.17 10.07 4.71
N LYS A 90 7.26 10.77 5.84
CA LYS A 90 8.10 11.95 6.01
C LYS A 90 8.92 11.78 7.27
N ASN A 91 10.25 11.81 7.13
CA ASN A 91 11.19 11.60 8.25
C ASN A 91 10.94 10.29 9.03
N GLY A 92 10.54 9.23 8.32
CA GLY A 92 10.27 7.90 8.90
C GLY A 92 8.88 7.74 9.53
N LEU A 93 8.06 8.79 9.59
CA LEU A 93 6.67 8.76 10.06
C LEU A 93 5.72 8.63 8.86
N ILE A 94 4.73 7.74 8.95
CA ILE A 94 3.70 7.56 7.92
C ILE A 94 2.69 8.70 8.04
N THR A 95 2.59 9.52 6.99
CA THR A 95 1.72 10.70 6.95
C THR A 95 0.52 10.54 6.02
N GLN A 96 0.61 9.65 5.04
CA GLN A 96 -0.48 9.39 4.09
C GLN A 96 -0.62 7.89 3.82
N PHE A 97 -1.87 7.46 3.60
CA PHE A 97 -2.23 6.09 3.24
C PHE A 97 -3.27 6.07 2.12
N ARG A 98 -3.00 5.31 1.06
CA ARG A 98 -3.98 5.05 -0.02
C ARG A 98 -4.19 3.55 -0.17
N GLU A 99 -5.44 3.12 -0.03
CA GLU A 99 -5.86 1.73 -0.14
C GLU A 99 -6.56 1.51 -1.48
N TYR A 100 -6.13 0.50 -2.24
CA TYR A 100 -6.74 0.11 -3.51
C TYR A 100 -7.12 -1.37 -3.45
N PHE A 101 -8.41 -1.67 -3.51
CA PHE A 101 -8.92 -3.03 -3.59
C PHE A 101 -9.35 -3.37 -5.01
N ASN A 102 -9.01 -4.59 -5.44
CA ASN A 102 -9.34 -5.15 -6.74
C ASN A 102 -9.05 -4.17 -7.90
N THR A 103 -7.89 -3.53 -7.87
CA THR A 103 -7.48 -2.48 -8.81
C THR A 103 -6.01 -2.65 -9.16
N TRP A 104 -5.68 -2.67 -10.44
CA TRP A 104 -4.29 -2.65 -10.91
C TRP A 104 -3.72 -1.25 -10.82
N LEU A 105 -2.49 -1.13 -10.33
CA LEU A 105 -1.82 0.15 -10.21
C LEU A 105 -0.54 0.16 -11.04
N VAL A 106 -0.27 1.29 -11.68
CA VAL A 106 1.01 1.61 -12.30
C VAL A 106 1.50 2.92 -11.70
N VAL A 107 2.69 2.94 -11.12
CA VAL A 107 3.32 4.13 -10.58
C VAL A 107 4.34 4.68 -11.57
N ARG A 108 4.21 5.96 -11.91
CA ARG A 108 5.10 6.65 -12.85
C ARG A 108 5.77 7.86 -12.23
N ASP A 109 7.04 8.09 -12.60
CA ASP A 109 7.70 9.37 -12.37
C ASP A 109 7.36 10.30 -13.53
N LEU A 110 6.72 11.44 -13.24
CA LEU A 110 6.45 12.47 -14.24
C LEU A 110 7.30 13.73 -14.05
N ARG A 111 8.26 13.74 -13.10
CA ARG A 111 9.00 14.96 -12.75
C ARG A 111 10.05 15.36 -13.78
N THR A 112 10.47 14.43 -14.64
CA THR A 112 11.36 14.73 -15.76
C THR A 112 10.99 13.91 -16.98
N PRO A 113 10.01 14.32 -17.81
CA PRO A 113 9.88 13.75 -19.13
C PRO A 113 11.06 14.26 -19.97
N ARG A 114 12.19 13.56 -20.00
CA ARG A 114 13.22 13.87 -20.99
C ARG A 114 12.64 13.45 -22.34
N ARG A 115 12.93 14.24 -23.38
CA ARG A 115 12.41 14.00 -24.74
C ARG A 115 12.78 12.62 -25.31
N GLU A 116 13.78 11.97 -24.70
CA GLU A 116 14.33 10.66 -25.06
C GLU A 116 13.85 9.52 -24.14
N ASP A 117 13.09 9.82 -23.09
CA ASP A 117 12.62 8.81 -22.15
C ASP A 117 11.55 7.93 -22.83
N SER A 118 11.88 6.65 -22.99
CA SER A 118 10.91 5.65 -23.44
C SER A 118 9.77 5.59 -22.42
N LYS A 119 8.54 5.28 -22.85
CA LYS A 119 7.38 5.16 -21.94
C LYS A 119 7.64 4.23 -20.75
N ASP A 120 8.54 3.26 -20.93
CA ASP A 120 8.94 2.27 -19.95
C ASP A 120 9.88 2.85 -18.88
N SER A 121 10.76 3.78 -19.27
CA SER A 121 11.69 4.44 -18.34
C SER A 121 11.00 5.28 -17.26
N MET A 122 9.74 5.66 -17.48
CA MET A 122 8.94 6.40 -16.50
C MET A 122 8.20 5.49 -15.51
N THR A 123 8.07 4.19 -15.78
CA THR A 123 7.36 3.26 -14.88
C THR A 123 8.28 2.89 -13.71
N LEU A 124 7.92 3.32 -12.51
CA LEU A 124 8.68 3.02 -11.29
C LEU A 124 8.24 1.71 -10.64
N TRP A 125 6.96 1.37 -10.79
CA TRP A 125 6.38 0.14 -10.26
C TRP A 125 5.05 -0.17 -10.96
N GLU A 126 4.70 -1.44 -11.04
CA GLU A 126 3.40 -1.90 -11.52
C GLU A 126 2.93 -3.10 -10.70
N SER A 127 1.62 -3.25 -10.55
CA SER A 127 0.99 -4.40 -9.91
C SER A 127 1.48 -5.72 -10.50
N GLN A 128 1.87 -6.66 -9.65
CA GLN A 128 2.31 -8.00 -10.07
C GLN A 128 1.32 -9.07 -9.59
N PRO A 129 0.15 -9.19 -10.24
CA PRO A 129 -0.93 -10.06 -9.76
C PRO A 129 -0.65 -11.55 -9.69
N ARG A 130 0.47 -12.02 -10.28
CA ARG A 130 0.83 -13.44 -10.41
C ARG A 130 -0.40 -14.29 -10.73
N ASP A 131 -0.92 -15.05 -9.79
CA ASP A 131 -2.01 -16.02 -9.98
C ASP A 131 -3.38 -15.38 -10.31
N LEU A 132 -3.49 -14.05 -10.24
CA LEU A 132 -4.72 -13.31 -10.52
C LEU A 132 -4.85 -12.83 -11.98
N TYR A 133 -3.93 -13.20 -12.90
CA TYR A 133 -3.96 -12.80 -14.31
C TYR A 133 -5.28 -13.10 -15.05
N HIS A 134 -6.09 -14.05 -14.56
CA HIS A 134 -7.39 -14.37 -15.14
C HIS A 134 -8.52 -13.37 -14.80
N ARG A 135 -8.21 -12.26 -14.12
CA ARG A 135 -9.19 -11.26 -13.71
C ARG A 135 -9.02 -9.95 -14.44
N SER A 136 -10.12 -9.41 -14.93
CA SER A 136 -10.21 -8.04 -15.41
C SER A 136 -10.51 -7.12 -14.22
N LEU A 137 -9.52 -6.35 -13.78
CA LEU A 137 -9.67 -5.31 -12.76
C LEU A 137 -9.46 -3.94 -13.41
N PRO A 138 -10.09 -2.87 -12.90
CA PRO A 138 -9.78 -1.51 -13.31
C PRO A 138 -8.29 -1.22 -13.10
N GLY A 139 -7.68 -0.49 -14.04
CA GLY A 139 -6.30 -0.01 -13.93
C GLY A 139 -6.27 1.47 -13.60
N LEU A 140 -5.43 1.88 -12.64
CA LEU A 140 -5.15 3.28 -12.32
C LEU A 140 -3.65 3.57 -12.46
N VAL A 141 -3.35 4.81 -12.84
CA VAL A 141 -1.98 5.34 -12.86
C VAL A 141 -1.81 6.29 -11.69
N LEU A 142 -0.81 6.06 -10.85
CA LEU A 142 -0.37 6.99 -9.83
C LEU A 142 0.90 7.68 -10.29
N THR A 143 0.94 8.98 -10.06
CA THR A 143 2.09 9.82 -10.39
C THR A 143 2.72 10.29 -9.09
N ILE A 144 4.05 10.18 -9.01
CA ILE A 144 4.83 10.69 -7.87
C ILE A 144 5.84 11.75 -8.32
#